data_AF-A0A531L7P3-F1
#
_entry.id   AF-A0A531L7P3-F1
#
_cell.length_a   1.000
_cell.length_b   1.000
_cell.length_c   1.000
_cell.angle_alpha   90.00
_cell.angle_beta   90.00
_cell.angle_gamma   90.00
#
_symmetry.space_group_name_H-M   'P 1'
#
loop_
_entity.id
_entity.type
_entity.pdbx_description
1 polymer ?
#
loop_
_entity_poly.entity_id
_entity_poly.type
_entity_poly.pdbx_seq_one_letter_code
_entity_poly.pdbx_strand_id
1 'polypeptide(L)' 'MVTSGVYRVTRNPMYVGMAPVYAALALALGSLIALILLPAAVLVIHRRVILREEQYLEGKFGSEYRAYKVRVRRWL' A
#
# COMPACT_ATOMS: atom_id res chain seq x y z
N MET A 1 1.38 1.82 17.59
CA MET A 1 1.52 2.16 16.15
C MET A 1 2.99 2.04 15.78
N VAL A 2 3.35 1.32 14.71
CA VAL A 2 4.76 1.18 14.27
C VAL A 2 5.04 2.24 13.21
N THR A 3 5.79 3.28 13.55
CA THR A 3 6.13 4.40 12.65
C THR A 3 7.62 4.48 12.33
N SER A 4 8.41 3.50 12.79
CA SER A 4 9.86 3.42 12.59
C SER A 4 10.21 2.59 11.35
N GLY A 5 11.40 2.81 10.79
CA GLY A 5 11.91 2.07 9.62
C GLY A 5 11.18 2.41 8.32
N VAL A 6 10.81 1.39 7.55
CA VAL A 6 10.22 1.53 6.20
C VAL A 6 8.86 2.25 6.25
N TYR A 7 8.13 2.14 7.37
CA TYR A 7 6.89 2.87 7.63
C TYR A 7 7.08 4.39 7.76
N ARG A 8 8.31 4.90 7.85
CA ARG A 8 8.58 6.36 7.81
C ARG A 8 8.56 6.90 6.37
N VAL A 9 8.78 6.04 5.38
CA VAL A 9 8.85 6.41 3.96
C VAL A 9 7.49 6.29 3.29
N THR A 10 6.75 5.22 3.59
CA THR A 10 5.40 4.99 3.06
C THR A 10 4.52 4.35 4.13
N ARG A 11 3.23 4.70 4.17
CA ARG A 11 2.27 4.06 5.08
C ARG A 11 2.00 2.59 4.72
N ASN A 12 2.33 2.19 3.49
CA ASN A 12 1.94 0.93 2.89
C ASN A 12 3.13 0.18 2.25
N PRO A 13 4.22 -0.07 3.01
CA PRO A 13 5.47 -0.59 2.44
C PRO A 13 5.32 -1.99 1.85
N MET A 14 4.45 -2.84 2.42
CA MET A 14 4.15 -4.15 1.84
C MET A 14 3.59 -4.05 0.42
N TYR A 15 2.65 -3.13 0.18
CA TYR A 15 2.03 -2.97 -1.13
C TYR A 15 2.99 -2.37 -2.17
N VAL A 16 3.86 -1.46 -1.72
CA VAL A 16 4.95 -0.93 -2.55
C VAL A 16 5.95 -2.03 -2.93
N GLY A 17 6.23 -2.98 -2.03
CA GLY A 17 7.07 -4.15 -2.32
C GLY A 17 6.37 -5.23 -3.16
N MET A 18 5.06 -5.44 -2.98
CA MET A 18 4.30 -6.44 -3.75
C MET A 18 4.13 -6.05 -5.22
N ALA A 19 4.04 -4.76 -5.54
CA ALA A 19 3.89 -4.30 -6.92
C ALA A 19 5.05 -4.76 -7.84
N PRO A 20 6.34 -4.49 -7.55
CA PRO A 20 7.44 -4.97 -8.38
C PRO A 20 7.60 -6.50 -8.36
N VAL A 21 7.28 -7.17 -7.24
CA VAL A 21 7.31 -8.65 -7.16
C VAL A 21 6.26 -9.26 -8.09
N TYR A 22 5.04 -8.73 -8.08
CA TYR A 22 3.98 -9.19 -8.97
C TYR A 22 4.32 -8.86 -10.43
N ALA A 23 4.88 -7.68 -10.72
CA ALA A 23 5.33 -7.33 -12.06
C ALA A 23 6.42 -8.29 -12.56
N ALA A 24 7.41 -8.60 -11.72
CA ALA A 24 8.46 -9.56 -12.03
C ALA A 24 7.88 -10.96 -12.29
N LEU A 25 6.91 -11.41 -11.49
CA LEU A 25 6.24 -12.69 -11.68
C LEU A 25 5.41 -12.71 -12.98
N ALA A 26 4.67 -11.64 -13.28
CA ALA A 26 3.90 -11.52 -14.51
C ALA A 26 4.80 -11.57 -15.76
N LEU A 27 5.96 -10.92 -15.70
CA LEU A 27 6.99 -10.98 -16.74
C LEU A 27 7.63 -12.37 -16.84
N ALA A 28 7.94 -13.01 -15.72
CA ALA A 28 8.49 -14.37 -15.69
C ALA A 28 7.53 -15.42 -16.27
N LEU A 29 6.22 -15.21 -16.10
CA LEU A 29 5.17 -16.04 -16.69
C LEU A 29 4.86 -15.69 -18.15
N GLY A 30 5.45 -14.62 -18.70
CA GLY A 30 5.17 -14.14 -20.06
C GLY A 30 3.72 -13.68 -20.27
N SER A 31 3.00 -13.36 -19.20
CA SER A 31 1.57 -13.05 -19.27
C SER A 31 1.32 -11.55 -19.28
N LEU A 32 1.06 -11.02 -20.47
CA LEU A 32 0.58 -9.63 -20.65
C LEU A 32 -0.72 -9.36 -19.90
N ILE A 33 -1.59 -10.37 -19.77
CA ILE A 33 -2.84 -10.26 -19.01
C ILE A 33 -2.54 -10.03 -17.52
N ALA A 34 -1.62 -10.79 -16.94
CA ALA A 34 -1.20 -10.58 -15.55
C ALA A 34 -0.60 -9.17 -15.38
N LEU A 35 0.24 -8.72 -16.33
CA LEU A 35 0.83 -7.39 -16.28
C LEU A 35 -0.23 -6.26 -16.34
N ILE A 36 -1.28 -6.41 -17.16
CA ILE A 36 -2.40 -5.46 -17.25
C ILE A 36 -3.29 -5.53 -16.01
N LEU A 37 -3.43 -6.69 -15.39
CA LEU A 37 -4.18 -6.86 -14.14
C LEU A 37 -3.46 -6.26 -12.93
N LEU A 38 -2.14 -6.09 -12.97
CA LEU A 38 -1.37 -5.47 -11.88
C LEU A 38 -1.91 -4.10 -11.45
N PRO A 39 -2.05 -3.08 -12.32
CA PRO A 39 -2.61 -1.79 -11.91
C PRO A 39 -4.04 -1.90 -11.40
N ALA A 40 -4.86 -2.80 -11.96
CA ALA A 40 -6.22 -3.04 -11.48
C ALA A 40 -6.22 -3.66 -10.06
N ALA A 41 -5.38 -4.65 -9.81
CA ALA A 41 -5.22 -5.30 -8.51
C ALA A 41 -4.70 -4.31 -7.45
N VAL A 42 -3.70 -3.50 -7.82
CA VAL A 42 -3.17 -2.42 -6.97
C VAL A 42 -4.27 -1.42 -6.63
N LEU A 43 -5.09 -1.01 -7.59
CA LEU A 43 -6.20 -0.07 -7.37
C LEU A 43 -7.29 -0.66 -6.46
N VAL A 44 -7.63 -1.94 -6.66
CA VAL A 44 -8.60 -2.66 -5.83
C VAL A 44 -8.10 -2.76 -4.40
N ILE A 45 -6.86 -3.19 -4.19
CA ILE A 45 -6.23 -3.26 -2.87
C ILE A 45 -6.19 -1.87 -2.22
N HIS A 46 -5.82 -0.85 -2.99
CA HIS A 46 -5.80 0.53 -2.51
C HIS A 46 -7.17 0.96 -1.98
N ARG A 47 -8.23 0.75 -2.75
CA ARG A 47 -9.56 1.21 -2.35
C ARG A 47 -10.25 0.32 -1.33
N ARG A 48 -10.07 -0.99 -1.42
CA ARG A 48 -10.77 -1.95 -0.56
C ARG A 48 -10.04 -2.20 0.75
N VAL A 49 -8.71 -2.26 0.73
CA VAL A 49 -7.91 -2.65 1.89
C VAL A 49 -7.32 -1.42 2.55
N ILE A 50 -6.47 -0.65 1.84
CA ILE A 50 -5.75 0.49 2.42
C ILE A 50 -6.73 1.50 3.02
N LEU A 51 -7.75 1.95 2.27
CA LEU A 51 -8.71 2.93 2.81
C LEU A 51 -9.45 2.46 4.06
N ARG A 52 -9.85 1.18 4.11
CA ARG A 52 -10.56 0.63 5.28
C ARG A 52 -9.62 0.49 6.47
N GLU A 53 -8.40 0.04 6.22
CA GLU A 53 -7.37 -0.08 7.24
C GLU A 53 -6.98 1.28 7.81
N GLU A 54 -6.85 2.31 6.97
CA GLU A 54 -6.63 3.69 7.45
C GLU A 54 -7.80 4.21 8.28
N GLN A 55 -9.05 3.95 7.88
CA GLN A 55 -10.22 4.34 8.67
C GLN A 55 -10.25 3.63 10.03
N TYR A 56 -9.92 2.33 10.05
CA TYR A 56 -9.82 1.56 11.27
C TYR A 56 -8.70 2.08 12.19
N LEU A 57 -7.52 2.35 11.64
CA LEU A 57 -6.38 2.91 12.37
C LEU A 57 -6.67 4.34 12.86
N GLU A 58 -7.39 5.15 12.08
CA GLU A 58 -7.82 6.48 12.50
C GLU A 58 -8.87 6.41 13.61
N GLY A 59 -9.77 5.43 13.60
CA GLY A 59 -10.69 5.17 14.71
C GLY A 59 -9.97 4.70 15.97
N LYS A 60 -8.94 3.86 15.82
CA LYS A 60 -8.20 3.26 16.95
C LYS A 60 -7.16 4.20 17.58
N PHE A 61 -6.46 4.98 16.78
CA PHE A 61 -5.33 5.83 17.20
C PHE A 61 -5.63 7.34 17.07
N GLY A 62 -6.75 7.73 16.47
CA GLY A 62 -7.26 9.10 16.50
C GLY A 62 -6.27 10.16 15.99
N SER A 63 -5.91 11.07 16.90
CA SER A 63 -5.01 12.21 16.63
C SER A 63 -3.58 11.79 16.31
N GLU A 64 -3.05 10.72 16.91
CA GLU A 64 -1.70 10.22 16.61
C GLU A 64 -1.59 9.76 15.16
N TYR A 65 -2.61 9.03 14.68
CA TYR A 65 -2.66 8.59 13.29
C TYR A 65 -2.81 9.77 12.32
N ARG A 66 -3.63 10.77 12.67
CA ARG A 66 -3.74 12.01 11.88
C ARG A 66 -2.41 12.75 11.77
N ALA A 67 -1.66 12.90 12.86
CA ALA A 67 -0.33 13.52 12.84
C ALA A 67 0.66 12.71 11.98
N TYR A 68 0.55 11.39 11.98
CA TYR A 68 1.37 10.52 11.13
C TYR A 68 1.00 10.61 9.65
N LYS A 69 -0.30 10.68 9.29
CA LYS A 69 -0.77 10.88 7.90
C LYS A 69 -0.21 12.15 7.26
N VAL A 70 0.03 13.20 8.06
CA VAL A 70 0.62 14.46 7.60
C VAL A 70 2.13 14.32 7.32
N ARG A 71 2.84 13.48 8.10
CA ARG A 71 4.29 13.30 7.93
C ARG A 71 4.65 12.30 6.85
N VAL A 72 3.80 11.31 6.59
CA VAL A 72 4.12 10.19 5.68
C VAL A 72 3.07 10.07 4.59
N ARG A 73 3.53 10.10 3.34
CA ARG A 73 2.66 9.94 2.18
C ARG A 73 2.09 8.52 2.11
N ARG A 74 0.92 8.41 1.48
CA ARG A 74 0.14 7.15 1.40
C ARG A 74 0.81 6.13 0.49
N TRP A 75 1.44 6.65 -0.56
CA TRP A 75 2.37 6.05 -1.52
C TRP A 75 3.55 7.03 -1.59
N LEU A 76 4.78 6.54 -1.87
CA LEU A 76 6.02 7.33 -1.97
C LEU A 76 5.81 8.78 -2.48
#